data_AF-A0A822BUE2-F1
#
_entry.id   AF-A0A822BUE2-F1
#
_cell.length_a   1.000
_cell.length_b   1.000
_cell.length_c   1.000
_cell.angle_alpha   90.00
_cell.angle_beta   90.00
_cell.angle_gamma   90.00
#
_symmetry.space_group_name_H-M   'P 1'
#
loop_
_entity.id
_entity.type
_entity.pdbx_description
1 polymer ?
#
loop_
_entity_poly.entity_id
_entity_poly.type
_entity_poly.pdbx_seq_one_letter_code
_entity_poly.pdbx_strand_id
1 'polypeptide(L)'
;KYVRTYAHLLNNVFYLKLEESFWEHYKQVCISESIWSSPMLKNIAKENNLFRFKFKTQVQLEKHYQLIQKRLRTAENNLNQYKQQPIHESIDINTLSTIMTAFVRQGQHKLCAEFERKKLILQFDAIDHR
;
A
#
# COMPACT_ATOMS: atom_id res chain seq x y z
N LYS A 1 6.61 4.86 -26.78
CA LYS A 1 5.34 4.36 -26.19
C LYS A 1 5.58 3.24 -25.19
N TYR A 2 6.36 2.20 -25.55
CA TYR A 2 6.59 1.02 -24.72
C TYR A 2 7.09 1.31 -23.30
N VAL A 3 8.25 1.98 -23.22
CA VAL A 3 8.91 2.32 -21.95
C VAL A 3 8.00 3.11 -21.00
N ARG A 4 7.20 4.04 -21.52
CA ARG A 4 6.27 4.85 -20.72
C ARG A 4 5.17 3.98 -20.09
N THR A 5 4.55 3.11 -20.88
CA THR A 5 3.53 2.18 -20.38
C THR A 5 4.12 1.20 -19.37
N TYR A 6 5.31 0.68 -19.65
CA TYR A 6 6.05 -0.19 -18.74
C TYR A 6 6.30 0.47 -17.39
N ALA A 7 6.82 1.70 -17.39
CA ALA A 7 7.08 2.48 -16.17
C ALA A 7 5.78 2.73 -15.39
N HIS A 8 4.65 3.01 -16.07
CA HIS A 8 3.37 3.21 -15.41
C HIS A 8 2.83 1.93 -14.74
N LEU A 9 2.89 0.79 -15.44
CA LEU A 9 2.50 -0.50 -14.90
C LEU A 9 3.37 -0.89 -13.68
N LEU A 10 4.68 -0.67 -13.79
CA LEU A 10 5.62 -0.92 -12.71
C LEU A 10 5.32 -0.03 -11.50
N ASN A 11 5.10 1.28 -11.72
CA ASN A 11 4.72 2.22 -10.67
C ASN A 11 3.44 1.79 -9.94
N ASN A 12 2.43 1.30 -10.67
CA ASN A 12 1.20 0.81 -10.06
C ASN A 12 1.43 -0.43 -9.18
N VAL A 13 2.26 -1.38 -9.64
CA VAL A 13 2.64 -2.56 -8.83
C VAL A 13 3.35 -2.13 -7.55
N PHE A 14 4.33 -1.22 -7.63
CA PHE A 14 5.04 -0.74 -6.45
C PHE A 14 4.14 0.01 -5.46
N TYR A 15 3.22 0.85 -5.96
CA TYR A 15 2.24 1.54 -5.13
C TYR A 15 1.36 0.54 -4.37
N LEU A 16 0.81 -0.45 -5.05
CA LEU A 16 -0.08 -1.46 -4.44
C LEU A 16 0.67 -2.33 -3.41
N LYS A 17 1.96 -2.61 -3.63
CA LYS A 17 2.80 -3.32 -2.64
C LYS A 17 3.04 -2.50 -1.38
N LEU A 18 3.26 -1.19 -1.51
CA LEU A 18 3.36 -0.29 -0.36
C LEU A 18 2.05 -0.24 0.42
N GLU A 19 0.92 -0.15 -0.29
CA GLU A 19 -0.41 -0.14 0.33
C GLU A 19 -0.68 -1.46 1.06
N GLU A 20 -0.42 -2.61 0.43
CA GLU A 20 -0.54 -3.94 1.04
C GLU A 20 0.32 -4.04 2.32
N SER A 21 1.60 -3.63 2.25
CA SER A 21 2.51 -3.63 3.40
C SER A 21 1.99 -2.77 4.55
N PHE A 22 1.38 -1.61 4.25
CA PHE A 22 0.77 -0.77 5.28
C PHE A 22 -0.43 -1.45 5.95
N TRP A 23 -1.31 -2.08 5.18
CA TRP A 23 -2.48 -2.76 5.76
C TRP A 23 -2.12 -4.01 6.55
N GLU A 24 -1.07 -4.72 6.13
CA GLU A 24 -0.53 -5.81 6.95
C GLU A 24 0.03 -5.28 8.26
N HIS A 25 0.82 -4.20 8.24
CA HIS A 25 1.28 -3.55 9.47
C HIS A 25 0.12 -3.09 10.35
N TYR A 26 -0.91 -2.48 9.75
CA TYR A 26 -2.11 -2.05 10.45
C TYR A 26 -2.79 -3.22 11.17
N LYS A 27 -2.93 -4.36 10.48
CA LYS A 27 -3.48 -5.59 11.06
C LYS A 27 -2.66 -6.04 12.27
N GLN A 28 -1.33 -6.05 12.16
CA GLN A 28 -0.45 -6.45 13.25
C GLN A 28 -0.60 -5.55 14.47
N VAL A 29 -0.70 -4.23 14.28
CA VAL A 29 -0.93 -3.26 15.38
C VAL A 29 -2.28 -3.50 16.05
N CYS A 30 -3.34 -3.70 15.27
CA CYS A 30 -4.67 -4.04 15.82
C CYS A 30 -4.65 -5.34 16.63
N ILE A 31 -3.88 -6.35 16.19
CA ILE A 31 -3.71 -7.60 16.94
C ILE A 31 -2.93 -7.36 18.23
N SER A 32 -1.76 -6.70 18.14
CA SER A 32 -0.84 -6.54 19.27
C SER A 32 -1.44 -5.72 20.40
N GLU A 33 -2.15 -4.65 20.06
CA GLU A 33 -2.79 -3.77 21.04
C GLU A 33 -4.22 -4.22 21.38
N SER A 34 -4.70 -5.34 20.80
CA SER A 34 -6.09 -5.80 20.93
C SER A 34 -7.13 -4.76 20.54
N ILE A 35 -6.77 -3.89 19.59
CA ILE A 35 -7.62 -2.83 19.05
C ILE A 35 -8.36 -3.36 17.84
N TRP A 36 -9.49 -3.99 18.12
CA TRP A 36 -10.54 -4.19 17.13
C TRP A 36 -11.69 -3.28 17.51
N SER A 37 -11.74 -2.11 16.89
CA SER A 37 -12.79 -1.15 17.23
C SER A 37 -14.16 -1.78 16.99
N SER A 38 -14.93 -1.95 18.07
CA SER A 38 -16.35 -1.63 18.00
C SER A 38 -16.44 -0.12 17.68
N PRO A 39 -17.39 0.34 16.87
CA PRO A 39 -17.48 1.77 16.54
C PRO A 39 -17.55 2.60 17.84
N MET A 40 -16.51 3.40 18.10
CA MET A 40 -16.46 4.26 19.26
C MET A 40 -17.60 5.28 19.19
N LEU A 41 -18.35 5.42 20.28
CA LEU A 41 -19.41 6.42 20.37
C LEU A 41 -18.78 7.82 20.19
N LYS A 42 -19.33 8.60 19.26
CA LYS A 42 -18.81 9.93 18.87
C LYS A 42 -18.57 10.86 20.07
N ASN A 43 -19.35 10.72 21.13
CA ASN A 43 -19.27 11.56 22.33
C ASN A 43 -18.01 11.28 23.14
N ILE A 44 -17.64 10.00 23.33
CA ILE A 44 -16.42 9.60 24.06
C ILE A 44 -15.18 10.06 23.28
N ALA A 45 -15.21 9.95 21.95
CA ALA A 45 -14.12 10.44 21.10
C ALA A 45 -13.94 11.97 21.21
N LYS A 46 -15.06 12.72 21.31
CA LYS A 46 -15.04 14.18 21.44
C LYS A 46 -14.57 14.62 22.82
N GLU A 47 -15.00 13.94 23.88
CA GLU A 47 -14.61 14.24 25.27
C GLU A 47 -13.12 14.00 25.52
N ASN A 48 -12.52 13.01 24.84
CA ASN A 48 -11.11 12.66 25.00
C ASN A 48 -10.19 13.21 23.90
N ASN A 49 -10.70 14.09 23.03
CA ASN A 49 -9.98 14.62 21.87
C ASN A 49 -9.39 13.56 20.92
N LEU A 50 -9.99 12.37 20.88
CA LEU A 50 -9.58 11.24 20.04
C LEU A 50 -10.12 11.43 18.60
N PHE A 51 -9.54 12.38 17.88
CA PHE A 51 -10.00 12.75 16.52
C PHE A 51 -9.18 12.15 15.38
N ARG A 52 -8.01 11.56 15.66
CA ARG A 52 -6.99 11.28 14.63
C ARG A 52 -7.20 9.98 13.87
N PHE A 53 -7.56 8.88 14.53
CA PHE A 53 -7.78 7.60 13.86
C PHE A 53 -9.08 6.93 14.33
N LYS A 54 -9.99 6.69 13.38
CA LYS A 54 -11.07 5.71 13.57
C LYS A 54 -10.54 4.37 13.09
N PHE A 55 -10.24 3.48 14.03
CA PHE A 55 -9.86 2.13 13.67
C PHE A 55 -10.97 1.46 12.86
N LYS A 56 -10.57 0.65 11.89
CA LYS A 56 -11.46 -0.20 11.11
C LYS A 56 -11.80 -1.45 11.90
N THR A 57 -13.02 -1.95 11.71
CA THR A 57 -13.40 -3.29 12.19
C THR A 57 -12.61 -4.34 11.42
N GLN A 58 -12.47 -5.55 12.00
CA GLN A 58 -11.83 -6.68 11.33
C GLN A 58 -12.48 -6.98 9.97
N VAL A 59 -13.81 -6.95 9.89
CA VAL A 59 -14.57 -7.17 8.64
C VAL A 59 -14.23 -6.11 7.58
N GLN A 60 -14.08 -4.84 7.98
CA GLN A 60 -13.70 -3.78 7.06
C GLN A 60 -12.26 -3.93 6.58
N LEU A 61 -11.35 -4.31 7.49
CA LEU A 61 -9.94 -4.56 7.16
C LEU A 61 -9.80 -5.72 6.17
N GLU A 62 -10.51 -6.82 6.40
CA GLU A 62 -10.48 -7.99 5.53
C GLU A 62 -11.01 -7.67 4.12
N LYS A 63 -12.12 -6.93 4.02
CA LYS A 63 -12.63 -6.45 2.72
C LYS A 63 -11.61 -5.59 1.97
N HIS A 64 -10.91 -4.70 2.68
CA HIS A 64 -9.86 -3.88 2.10
C HIS A 64 -8.68 -4.74 1.62
N TYR A 65 -8.25 -5.70 2.43
CA TYR A 65 -7.14 -6.58 2.11
C TYR A 65 -7.44 -7.43 0.85
N GLN A 66 -8.61 -8.05 0.78
CA GLN A 66 -9.05 -8.81 -0.40
C GLN A 66 -9.08 -7.94 -1.67
N LEU A 67 -9.54 -6.70 -1.56
CA LEU A 67 -9.57 -5.76 -2.69
C LEU A 67 -8.16 -5.43 -3.18
N ILE A 68 -7.23 -5.16 -2.26
CA ILE A 68 -5.83 -4.82 -2.60
C ILE A 68 -5.14 -6.01 -3.23
N GLN A 69 -5.28 -7.21 -2.67
CA GLN A 69 -4.72 -8.43 -3.25
C GLN A 69 -5.24 -8.68 -4.67
N LYS A 70 -6.55 -8.49 -4.91
CA LYS A 70 -7.13 -8.61 -6.25
C LYS A 70 -6.52 -7.60 -7.21
N ARG A 71 -6.40 -6.32 -6.80
CA ARG A 71 -5.79 -5.27 -7.61
C ARG A 71 -4.32 -5.53 -7.90
N LEU A 72 -3.57 -6.00 -6.92
CA LEU A 72 -2.15 -6.32 -7.05
C LEU A 72 -1.95 -7.46 -8.05
N ARG A 73 -2.71 -8.55 -7.93
CA ARG A 73 -2.68 -9.66 -8.90
C ARG A 73 -2.98 -9.17 -10.32
N THR A 74 -3.99 -8.33 -10.50
CA THR A 74 -4.30 -7.74 -11.81
C THR A 74 -3.16 -6.88 -12.33
N ALA A 75 -2.56 -6.03 -11.49
CA ALA A 75 -1.45 -5.17 -11.88
C ALA A 75 -0.20 -5.97 -12.27
N GLU A 76 0.14 -7.01 -11.52
CA GLU A 76 1.27 -7.90 -11.80
C GLU A 76 1.04 -8.69 -13.10
N ASN A 77 -0.18 -9.21 -13.32
CA ASN A 77 -0.55 -9.88 -14.56
C ASN A 77 -0.42 -8.94 -15.76
N ASN A 78 -0.94 -7.71 -15.65
CA ASN A 78 -0.83 -6.71 -16.72
C ASN A 78 0.63 -6.37 -17.04
N LEU A 79 1.48 -6.22 -16.02
CA LEU A 79 2.91 -5.98 -16.20
C LEU A 79 3.60 -7.17 -16.89
N ASN A 80 3.30 -8.39 -16.47
CA ASN A 80 3.87 -9.61 -17.06
C ASN A 80 3.42 -9.83 -18.50
N GLN A 81 2.14 -9.61 -18.81
CA GLN A 81 1.65 -9.63 -20.18
C GLN A 81 2.33 -8.56 -21.05
N TYR A 82 2.56 -7.36 -20.50
CA TYR A 82 3.24 -6.29 -21.22
C TYR A 82 4.71 -6.62 -21.54
N LYS A 83 5.40 -7.32 -20.63
CA LYS A 83 6.77 -7.83 -20.84
C LYS A 83 6.86 -8.82 -21.99
N GLN A 84 5.79 -9.58 -22.26
CA GLN A 84 5.76 -10.60 -23.30
C GLN A 84 5.40 -10.04 -24.69
N GLN A 85 5.02 -8.76 -24.80
CA GLN A 85 4.71 -8.16 -26.09
C GLN A 85 5.99 -8.08 -26.95
N PRO A 86 5.90 -8.30 -28.27
CA PRO A 86 7.04 -8.17 -29.16
C PRO A 86 7.57 -6.73 -29.09
N ILE A 87 8.82 -6.60 -28.66
CA ILE A 87 9.53 -5.32 -28.57
C ILE A 87 10.52 -5.27 -29.72
N HIS A 88 10.86 -4.07 -30.17
CA HIS A 88 11.96 -3.85 -31.09
C HIS A 88 13.22 -4.59 -30.60
N GLU A 89 13.89 -5.30 -31.49
CA GLU A 89 15.03 -6.21 -31.22
C GLU A 89 16.19 -5.56 -30.45
N SER A 90 16.23 -4.23 -30.36
CA SER A 90 17.28 -3.46 -29.68
C SER A 90 17.09 -3.25 -28.18
N ILE A 91 15.95 -3.62 -27.59
CA ILE A 91 15.68 -3.39 -26.16
C ILE A 91 15.86 -4.68 -25.37
N ASP A 92 16.92 -4.73 -24.55
CA ASP A 92 17.05 -5.74 -23.51
C ASP A 92 16.04 -5.47 -22.36
N ILE A 93 15.04 -6.35 -22.26
CA ILE A 93 13.98 -6.29 -21.24
C ILE A 93 14.53 -6.35 -19.82
N ASN A 94 15.60 -7.12 -19.59
CA ASN A 94 16.16 -7.30 -18.25
C ASN A 94 16.84 -6.01 -17.77
N THR A 95 17.63 -5.40 -18.66
CA THR A 95 18.24 -4.09 -18.41
C THR A 95 17.17 -3.02 -18.22
N LEU A 96 16.15 -2.97 -19.09
CA LEU A 96 15.04 -2.02 -18.96
C LEU A 96 14.29 -2.21 -17.62
N SER A 97 14.00 -3.46 -17.24
CA SER A 97 13.32 -3.80 -15.99
C SER A 97 14.09 -3.30 -14.77
N THR A 98 15.40 -3.46 -14.79
CA THR A 98 16.29 -3.02 -13.71
C THR A 98 16.31 -1.50 -13.60
N ILE A 99 16.57 -0.80 -14.72
CA ILE A 99 16.64 0.67 -14.75
C ILE A 99 15.30 1.30 -14.35
N MET A 100 14.21 0.81 -14.94
CA MET A 100 12.87 1.35 -14.65
C MET A 100 12.46 1.08 -13.20
N THR A 101 12.86 -0.05 -12.63
CA THR A 101 12.64 -0.33 -11.21
C THR A 101 13.33 0.70 -10.33
N ALA A 102 14.60 1.00 -10.60
CA ALA A 102 15.34 2.02 -9.85
C ALA A 102 14.68 3.40 -9.98
N PHE A 103 14.30 3.78 -11.20
CA PHE A 103 13.65 5.08 -11.46
C PHE A 103 12.28 5.21 -10.77
N VAL A 104 11.44 4.18 -10.85
CA VAL A 104 10.14 4.15 -10.16
C VAL A 104 10.32 4.23 -8.65
N ARG A 105 11.27 3.47 -8.08
CA ARG A 105 11.56 3.53 -6.64
C ARG A 105 12.01 4.92 -6.21
N GLN A 106 12.87 5.58 -6.99
CA GLN A 106 13.29 6.95 -6.73
C GLN A 106 12.10 7.91 -6.80
N GLY A 107 11.25 7.80 -7.82
CA GLY A 107 10.04 8.62 -7.96
C GLY A 107 9.04 8.43 -6.81
N GLN A 108 9.01 7.25 -6.22
CA GLN A 108 8.15 6.93 -5.08
C GLN A 108 8.78 7.18 -3.71
N HIS A 109 10.00 7.72 -3.63
CA HIS A 109 10.68 7.91 -2.34
C HIS A 109 9.84 8.69 -1.33
N LYS A 110 9.18 9.78 -1.76
CA LYS A 110 8.28 10.57 -0.91
C LYS A 110 7.08 9.75 -0.43
N LEU A 111 6.50 8.94 -1.31
CA LEU A 111 5.37 8.07 -0.98
C LEU A 111 5.78 7.03 0.07
N CYS A 112 6.95 6.39 -0.09
CA CYS A 112 7.48 5.47 0.92
C CYS A 112 7.62 6.17 2.28
N ALA A 113 8.22 7.37 2.31
CA ALA A 113 8.37 8.15 3.55
C ALA A 113 7.02 8.50 4.19
N GLU A 114 6.00 8.83 3.39
CA GLU A 114 4.64 9.07 3.88
C GLU A 114 4.00 7.81 4.48
N PHE A 115 4.19 6.64 3.86
CA PHE A 115 3.71 5.37 4.41
C PHE A 115 4.40 5.02 5.73
N GLU A 116 5.72 5.19 5.82
CA GLU A 116 6.45 4.98 7.07
C GLU A 116 5.98 5.94 8.17
N ARG A 117 5.76 7.21 7.84
CA ARG A 117 5.15 8.18 8.77
C ARG A 117 3.76 7.74 9.24
N LYS A 118 2.92 7.23 8.32
CA LYS A 118 1.58 6.72 8.67
C LYS A 118 1.65 5.52 9.63
N LYS A 119 2.61 4.61 9.44
CA LYS A 119 2.84 3.47 10.36
C LYS A 119 3.18 3.97 11.76
N LEU A 120 4.09 4.94 11.89
CA LEU A 120 4.45 5.54 13.17
C LEU A 120 3.25 6.19 13.87
N ILE A 121 2.48 7.00 13.14
CA ILE A 121 1.27 7.65 13.69
C ILE A 121 0.27 6.60 14.17
N LEU A 122 0.06 5.54 13.38
CA LEU A 122 -0.84 4.45 13.76
C LEU A 122 -0.39 3.78 15.07
N GLN A 123 0.91 3.54 15.26
CA GLN A 123 1.43 2.97 16.49
C GLN A 123 1.16 3.87 17.70
N PHE A 124 1.37 5.19 17.56
CA PHE A 124 1.05 6.15 18.62
C PHE A 124 -0.44 6.17 18.94
N ASP A 125 -1.30 6.28 17.91
CA ASP A 125 -2.75 6.28 18.10
C ASP A 125 -3.26 4.96 18.71
N ALA A 126 -2.58 3.84 18.42
CA ALA A 126 -2.89 2.55 19.01
C ALA A 126 -2.51 2.48 20.50
N ILE A 127 -1.33 2.96 20.87
CA ILE A 127 -0.91 3.06 22.27
C ILE A 127 -1.87 3.95 23.07
N ASP A 128 -2.26 5.10 22.52
CA ASP A 128 -3.19 6.03 23.18
C ASP A 128 -4.62 5.46 23.32
N HIS A 129 -5.02 4.51 22.46
CA HIS A 129 -6.34 3.88 22.51
C HIS A 129 -6.44 2.76 23.56
N ARG A 130 -5.32 2.15 23.95
CA ARG A 130 -5.27 1.09 24.96
C ARG A 130 -5.62 1.61 26.36
#